data_AF-A0A6I5HLL9-F1
#
_entry.id   AF-A0A6I5HLL9-F1
#
_cell.length_a   1.000
_cell.length_b   1.000
_cell.length_c   1.000
_cell.angle_alpha   90.00
_cell.angle_beta   90.00
_cell.angle_gamma   90.00
#
_symmetry.space_group_name_H-M   'P 1'
#
loop_
_entity.id
_entity.type
_entity.pdbx_description
1 polymer ?
#
loop_
_entity_poly.entity_id
_entity_poly.type
_entity_poly.pdbx_seq_one_letter_code
_entity_poly.pdbx_strand_id
1 'polypeptide(L)'
;VGQALRLPVPAAHTALAYLAATVAVALVPTPGGLGSVEAALIVALVAVGGPAALATAVVLAYRVITVWVPLVPGALTLGALVRLKVI
;
A
#
# COMPACT_ATOMS: atom_id res chain seq x y z
N VAL A 1 1.37 9.85 -5.09
CA VAL A 1 -0.07 9.49 -5.15
C VAL A 1 -0.95 10.50 -4.40
N GLY A 2 -0.73 10.77 -3.11
CA GLY A 2 -1.53 11.73 -2.33
C GLY A 2 -1.75 13.09 -3.00
N GLN A 3 -0.67 13.73 -3.46
CA GLN A 3 -0.75 15.01 -4.18
C GLN A 3 -1.49 14.91 -5.52
N ALA A 4 -1.32 13.80 -6.27
CA ALA A 4 -2.02 13.59 -7.53
C ALA A 4 -3.55 13.47 -7.34
N LEU A 5 -3.98 12.94 -6.20
CA LEU A 5 -5.40 12.87 -5.82
C LEU A 5 -5.85 14.09 -5.00
N ARG A 6 -5.02 15.13 -4.88
CA ARG A 6 -5.32 16.36 -4.11
C ARG A 6 -5.68 16.07 -2.64
N LEU A 7 -5.01 15.10 -2.03
CA LEU A 7 -5.15 14.83 -0.60
C LEU A 7 -4.74 16.08 0.20
N PRO A 8 -5.60 16.68 1.03
CA PRO A 8 -5.34 17.91 1.75
C PRO A 8 -4.51 17.66 3.02
N VAL A 9 -3.47 16.82 2.92
CA VAL A 9 -2.56 16.48 4.01
C VAL A 9 -1.14 16.84 3.57
N PRO A 10 -0.39 17.63 4.37
CA PRO A 10 0.99 17.96 4.03
C PRO A 10 1.88 16.71 3.87
N ALA A 11 2.88 16.78 3.01
CA ALA A 11 3.76 15.65 2.72
C ALA A 11 4.47 15.09 3.96
N ALA A 12 4.90 15.97 4.88
CA ALA A 12 5.52 15.56 6.14
C ALA A 12 4.57 14.74 7.03
N HIS A 13 3.30 15.14 7.14
CA HIS A 13 2.28 14.41 7.90
C HIS A 13 1.95 13.07 7.24
N THR A 14 1.93 13.03 5.90
CA THR A 14 1.75 11.79 5.14
C THR A 14 2.90 10.81 5.39
N ALA A 15 4.15 11.30 5.41
CA ALA A 15 5.32 10.48 5.71
C ALA A 15 5.29 9.95 7.16
N LEU A 16 4.93 10.80 8.12
CA LEU A 16 4.78 10.38 9.52
C LEU A 16 3.66 9.35 9.69
N ALA A 17 2.51 9.55 9.05
CA ALA A 17 1.40 8.61 9.04
C ALA A 17 1.81 7.25 8.45
N TYR A 18 2.60 7.26 7.37
CA TYR A 18 3.15 6.04 6.77
C TYR A 18 4.07 5.29 7.73
N LEU A 19 4.99 6.00 8.39
CA LEU A 19 5.90 5.41 9.37
C LEU A 19 5.13 4.81 10.56
N ALA A 20 4.17 5.57 11.11
CA ALA A 20 3.33 5.11 12.21
C ALA A 20 2.52 3.86 11.83
N ALA A 21 1.91 3.84 10.65
CA ALA A 21 1.19 2.68 10.14
C ALA A 21 2.12 1.47 9.94
N THR A 22 3.34 1.70 9.45
CA THR A 22 4.33 0.64 9.25
C THR A 22 4.75 0.01 10.58
N VAL A 23 5.01 0.82 11.60
CA VAL A 23 5.31 0.35 12.96
C VAL A 23 4.12 -0.43 13.53
N ALA A 24 2.90 0.08 13.36
CA ALA A 24 1.69 -0.59 13.85
C ALA A 24 1.49 -1.98 13.24
N VAL A 25 1.81 -2.16 11.95
CA VAL A 25 1.60 -3.42 11.24
C VAL A 25 2.80 -4.37 11.34
N ALA A 26 3.97 -3.91 11.81
CA ALA A 26 5.19 -4.72 11.89
C ALA A 26 5.02 -6.01 12.71
N LEU A 27 4.08 -6.05 13.65
CA LEU A 27 3.80 -7.22 14.50
C LEU A 27 2.70 -8.13 13.94
N VAL A 28 2.09 -7.77 12.81
CA VAL A 28 0.99 -8.52 12.20
C VAL A 28 1.57 -9.51 11.18
N PRO A 29 1.48 -10.84 11.42
CA PRO A 29 2.04 -11.83 10.52
C PRO A 29 1.11 -12.10 9.33
N THR A 30 0.89 -11.08 8.49
CA THR A 30 0.10 -11.20 7.25
C THR A 30 1.01 -11.36 6.03
N PRO A 31 0.87 -12.45 5.25
CA PRO A 31 1.61 -12.61 4.00
C PRO A 31 1.37 -11.40 3.07
N GLY A 32 2.44 -10.72 2.67
CA GLY A 32 2.37 -9.53 1.81
C GLY A 32 1.69 -8.29 2.44
N GLY A 33 1.34 -8.33 3.73
CA GLY A 33 0.70 -7.22 4.43
C GLY A 33 -0.67 -6.83 3.86
N LEU A 34 -1.38 -7.74 3.19
CA LEU A 34 -2.69 -7.45 2.59
C LEU A 34 -3.76 -7.28 3.68
N GLY A 35 -4.56 -6.23 3.57
CA GLY A 35 -5.63 -5.86 4.49
C GLY A 35 -5.13 -5.05 5.70
N SER A 36 -4.11 -5.53 6.40
CA SER A 36 -3.58 -4.86 7.59
C SER A 36 -2.89 -3.54 7.27
N VAL A 37 -2.07 -3.51 6.21
CA VAL A 37 -1.34 -2.29 5.78
C VAL A 37 -2.32 -1.24 5.25
N GLU A 38 -3.31 -1.65 4.47
CA GLU A 38 -4.34 -0.77 3.94
C GLU A 38 -5.13 -0.12 5.08
N ALA A 39 -5.63 -0.92 6.02
CA ALA A 39 -6.38 -0.41 7.16
C ALA A 39 -5.54 0.57 8.00
N ALA A 40 -4.29 0.20 8.33
CA ALA A 40 -3.42 1.06 9.12
C ALA A 40 -3.10 2.39 8.43
N LEU A 41 -2.80 2.36 7.13
CA LEU A 41 -2.52 3.58 6.37
C LEU A 41 -3.76 4.48 6.23
N ILE A 42 -4.93 3.89 5.98
CA ILE A 42 -6.18 4.66 5.90
C ILE A 42 -6.45 5.34 7.23
N VAL A 43 -6.39 4.58 8.33
CA VAL A 43 -6.60 5.12 9.69
C VAL A 43 -5.58 6.22 10.01
N ALA A 44 -4.30 6.00 9.72
CA ALA A 44 -3.26 6.99 10.00
C ALA A 44 -3.45 8.28 9.19
N LEU A 45 -3.82 8.19 7.91
CA LEU A 45 -4.07 9.35 7.07
C LEU A 45 -5.33 10.12 7.50
N VAL A 46 -6.38 9.41 7.91
CA VAL A 46 -7.60 10.02 8.47
C VAL A 46 -7.27 10.72 9.79
N ALA A 47 -6.46 10.10 10.65
CA ALA A 47 -6.07 10.66 11.94
C ALA A 47 -5.28 11.99 11.81
N VAL A 48 -4.51 12.17 10.73
CA VAL A 48 -3.80 13.43 10.44
C VAL A 48 -4.60 14.42 9.59
N GLY A 49 -5.92 14.22 9.47
CA GLY A 49 -6.86 15.16 8.85
C GLY A 49 -7.25 14.86 7.40
N GLY A 50 -6.87 13.71 6.85
CA GLY A 50 -7.27 13.28 5.51
C GLY A 50 -8.75 12.86 5.44
N PRO A 51 -9.52 13.28 4.41
CA PRO A 51 -10.87 12.77 4.20
C PRO A 51 -10.87 11.25 3.94
N ALA A 52 -11.73 10.50 4.62
CA ALA A 52 -11.69 9.02 4.59
C ALA A 52 -11.79 8.42 3.18
N ALA A 53 -12.70 8.93 2.34
CA ALA A 53 -12.83 8.48 0.96
C ALA A 53 -11.54 8.72 0.15
N LEU A 54 -10.89 9.86 0.36
CA LEU A 54 -9.69 10.24 -0.37
C LEU A 54 -8.44 9.51 0.15
N ALA A 55 -8.31 9.36 1.46
CA ALA A 55 -7.28 8.53 2.08
C ALA A 55 -7.35 7.09 1.57
N THR A 56 -8.56 6.52 1.48
CA THR A 56 -8.80 5.19 0.91
C THR A 56 -8.35 5.11 -0.54
N ALA A 57 -8.76 6.07 -1.38
CA ALA A 57 -8.34 6.11 -2.79
C ALA A 57 -6.81 6.23 -2.94
N VAL A 58 -6.17 7.07 -2.13
CA VAL A 58 -4.70 7.23 -2.12
C VAL A 58 -3.99 5.94 -1.73
N VAL A 59 -4.47 5.26 -0.70
CA VAL A 59 -3.87 3.99 -0.23
C VAL A 59 -4.03 2.90 -1.29
N LEU A 60 -5.21 2.75 -1.88
CA LEU A 60 -5.42 1.75 -2.92
C LEU A 60 -4.57 2.04 -4.16
N ALA A 61 -4.53 3.28 -4.63
CA ALA A 61 -3.67 3.66 -5.75
C ALA A 61 -2.18 3.45 -5.45
N TYR A 62 -1.74 3.76 -4.22
CA TYR A 62 -0.40 3.45 -3.75
C TYR A 62 -0.11 1.94 -3.82
N ARG A 63 -1.02 1.09 -3.31
CA ARG A 63 -0.85 -0.36 -3.31
C ARG A 63 -0.82 -0.93 -4.72
N VAL A 64 -1.66 -0.43 -5.63
CA VAL A 64 -1.63 -0.83 -7.04
C VAL A 64 -0.23 -0.60 -7.61
N ILE A 65 0.36 0.57 -7.38
CA ILE A 65 1.67 0.93 -7.92
C ILE A 65 2.82 0.15 -7.25
N THR A 66 2.78 -0.04 -5.93
CA THR A 66 3.93 -0.62 -5.20
C THR A 66 3.85 -2.13 -5.01
N VAL A 67 2.65 -2.72 -5.07
CA VAL A 67 2.43 -4.15 -4.83
C VAL A 67 1.96 -4.83 -6.10
N TRP A 68 0.83 -4.40 -6.66
CA TRP A 68 0.18 -5.15 -7.74
C TRP A 68 0.91 -5.04 -9.09
N VAL A 69 1.36 -3.84 -9.47
CA VAL A 69 2.09 -3.62 -10.73
C VAL A 69 3.40 -4.43 -10.76
N PRO A 70 4.25 -4.43 -9.72
CA PRO A 70 5.44 -5.30 -9.68
C PRO A 70 5.13 -6.79 -9.56
N LEU A 71 4.01 -7.15 -8.93
CA LEU A 71 3.60 -8.56 -8.75
C LEU A 71 3.25 -9.23 -10.08
N VAL A 72 2.61 -8.50 -11.01
CA VAL A 72 2.20 -9.05 -12.31
C VAL A 72 3.37 -9.66 -13.13
N PRO A 73 4.44 -8.92 -13.46
CA PRO A 73 5.54 -9.51 -14.23
C PRO A 73 6.21 -10.66 -13.47
N GLY A 74 6.37 -10.57 -12.15
CA GLY A 74 6.92 -11.65 -11.34
C GLY A 74 6.08 -12.93 -11.41
N ALA A 75 4.76 -12.81 -11.29
CA ALA A 75 3.83 -13.93 -11.41
C ALA A 75 3.83 -14.53 -12.83
N LEU A 76 3.91 -13.70 -13.87
CA LEU A 76 4.01 -14.15 -15.26
C LEU A 76 5.31 -14.92 -15.52
N THR A 77 6.46 -14.41 -15.04
CA THR A 77 7.74 -15.08 -15.17
C THR A 77 7.74 -16.41 -14.41
N LEU A 78 7.24 -16.43 -13.17
CA LEU A 78 7.12 -17.67 -12.40
C LEU A 78 6.22 -18.68 -13.13
N GLY A 79 5.06 -18.25 -13.62
CA GLY A 79 4.16 -19.08 -14.39
C GLY A 79 4.79 -19.63 -15.68
N ALA A 80 5.61 -18.84 -16.35
CA ALA A 80 6.37 -19.29 -17.52
C ALA A 80 7.41 -20.36 -17.15
N LEU A 81 8.19 -20.13 -16.09
CA LEU A 81 9.20 -21.09 -15.61
C LEU A 81 8.59 -22.44 -15.19
N VAL A 82 7.45 -22.41 -14.50
CA VAL A 82 6.68 -23.61 -14.13
C VAL A 82 6.17 -24.34 -15.37
N ARG A 83 5.65 -23.61 -16.39
CA ARG A 83 5.22 -24.22 -17.66
C ARG A 83 6.38 -24.84 -18.45
N LEU A 84 7.57 -24.26 -18.34
CA LEU A 84 8.79 -24.74 -18.98
C LEU A 84 9.50 -25.86 -18.18
N LYS A 85 8.98 -26.25 -17.00
CA LYS A 85 9.57 -27.26 -16.10
C LYS A 85 11.02 -26.96 -15.70
N VAL A 86 11.37 -25.68 -15.62
CA VAL A 86 12.69 -25.22 -15.13
C VAL A 86 12.75 -25.33 -13.60
N ILE A 87 11.59 -25.21 -12.96
CA ILE A 87 11.30 -25.35 -11.53
C ILE A 87 10.08 -26.23 -11.35
#